data_AF-A0A2G2HLD6-F1
#
_entry.id   AF-A0A2G2HLD6-F1
#
_cell.length_a   1.000
_cell.length_b   1.000
_cell.length_c   1.000
_cell.angle_alpha   90.00
_cell.angle_beta   90.00
_cell.angle_gamma   90.00
#
_symmetry.space_group_name_H-M   'P 1'
#
loop_
_entity.id
_entity.type
_entity.pdbx_description
1 polymer ?
#
loop_
_entity_poly.entity_id
_entity_poly.type
_entity_poly.pdbx_seq_one_letter_code
_entity_poly.pdbx_strand_id
1 'polypeptide(L)'
;MAEYSNELKESIDSGQKLASSTVDSMDEINSQTQAIADAITVIDQIAFQTNILSLNAAVEAATAGEAGKGFAVVAQEVRNLASRSAEAAKEIKDLVEAATVKTNLGKQSADKMIEGYNILNTNIKKTTETINDIALSSKEQQTGIEQINDAITRLDQGTQENAAVASETALIAESTSLMAKGIVDQANEADFIGKGSVEVHTETPAPKKVIEESLPTRKSPKPYRAKKAETRIIKEEKSDADEWESF
;
A
#
# COMPACT_ATOMS: atom_id res chain seq x y z
N MET A 1 -6.91 -11.22 -1.98
CA MET A 1 -6.28 -10.23 -1.09
C MET A 1 -5.75 -10.87 0.19
N ALA A 2 -6.56 -11.65 0.92
CA ALA A 2 -6.09 -12.34 2.14
C ALA A 2 -4.91 -13.31 1.88
N GLU A 3 -4.94 -14.04 0.77
CA GLU A 3 -3.85 -14.96 0.37
C GLU A 3 -2.51 -14.23 0.14
N TYR A 4 -2.51 -13.16 -0.66
CA TYR A 4 -1.32 -12.31 -0.85
C TYR A 4 -0.81 -11.67 0.44
N SER A 5 -1.70 -11.35 1.38
CA SER A 5 -1.31 -10.80 2.68
C SER A 5 -0.58 -11.85 3.53
N ASN A 6 -0.99 -13.12 3.45
CA ASN A 6 -0.32 -14.22 4.15
C ASN A 6 1.02 -14.56 3.51
N GLU A 7 1.09 -14.63 2.19
CA GLU A 7 2.34 -14.85 1.45
C GLU A 7 3.38 -13.76 1.75
N LEU A 8 2.94 -12.49 1.74
CA LEU A 8 3.81 -11.37 2.11
C LEU A 8 4.30 -11.48 3.55
N LYS A 9 3.42 -11.83 4.50
CA LYS A 9 3.81 -12.03 5.91
C LYS A 9 4.85 -13.16 6.07
N GLU A 10 4.70 -14.25 5.33
CA GLU A 10 5.64 -15.36 5.34
C GLU A 10 7.00 -14.97 4.75
N SER A 11 6.99 -14.20 3.64
CA SER A 11 8.20 -13.64 3.04
C SER A 11 8.96 -12.72 4.00
N ILE A 12 8.24 -11.89 4.77
CA ILE A 12 8.80 -10.99 5.78
C ILE A 12 9.43 -11.78 6.94
N ASP A 13 8.72 -12.79 7.46
CA ASP A 13 9.23 -13.65 8.55
C ASP A 13 10.49 -14.42 8.12
N SER A 14 10.51 -14.91 6.88
CA SER A 14 11.67 -15.54 6.27
C SER A 14 12.84 -14.55 6.15
N GLY A 15 12.59 -13.34 5.64
CA GLY A 15 13.60 -12.28 5.55
C GLY A 15 14.17 -11.89 6.91
N GLN A 16 13.33 -11.79 7.94
CA GLN A 16 13.75 -11.52 9.31
C GLN A 16 14.64 -12.63 9.88
N LYS A 17 14.30 -13.91 9.65
CA LYS A 17 15.13 -15.05 10.07
C LYS A 17 16.48 -15.06 9.36
N LEU A 18 16.51 -14.77 8.06
CA LEU A 18 17.76 -14.68 7.29
C LEU A 18 18.65 -13.54 7.78
N ALA A 19 18.07 -12.39 8.10
CA ALA A 19 18.80 -11.28 8.71
C ALA A 19 19.39 -11.67 10.08
N SER A 20 18.62 -12.36 10.93
CA SER A 20 19.12 -12.88 12.21
C SER A 20 20.27 -13.87 12.03
N SER A 21 20.12 -14.84 11.12
CA SER A 21 21.18 -15.79 10.81
C SER A 21 22.44 -15.12 10.24
N THR A 22 22.27 -13.99 9.54
CA THR A 22 23.40 -13.17 9.08
C THR A 22 24.14 -12.52 10.24
N VAL A 23 23.43 -12.02 11.26
CA VAL A 23 24.05 -11.49 12.49
C VAL A 23 24.87 -12.57 13.19
N ASP A 24 24.30 -13.76 13.37
CA ASP A 24 25.00 -14.90 14.00
C ASP A 24 26.27 -15.27 13.22
N SER A 25 26.18 -15.32 11.88
CA SER A 25 27.33 -15.61 11.01
C SER A 25 28.42 -14.54 11.11
N MET A 26 28.05 -13.26 11.21
CA MET A 26 29.01 -12.16 11.40
C MET A 26 29.67 -12.24 12.77
N ASP A 27 28.95 -12.65 13.82
CA ASP A 27 29.53 -12.87 15.15
C ASP A 27 30.53 -14.04 15.16
N GLU A 28 30.22 -15.14 14.48
CA GLU A 28 31.16 -16.25 14.31
C GLU A 28 32.43 -15.81 13.55
N ILE A 29 32.28 -15.07 12.45
CA ILE A 29 33.40 -14.51 11.70
C ILE A 29 34.23 -13.60 12.60
N ASN A 30 33.60 -12.75 13.41
CA ASN A 30 34.30 -11.84 14.31
C ASN A 30 35.13 -12.61 15.37
N SER A 31 34.55 -13.66 15.95
CA SER A 31 35.25 -14.54 16.90
C SER A 31 36.45 -15.25 16.24
N GLN A 32 36.30 -15.74 15.00
CA GLN A 32 37.40 -16.37 14.27
C GLN A 32 38.50 -15.36 13.91
N THR A 33 38.10 -14.14 13.50
CA THR A 33 39.04 -13.06 13.17
C THR A 33 39.87 -12.66 14.39
N GLN A 34 39.25 -12.60 15.58
CA GLN A 34 39.96 -12.33 16.83
C GLN A 34 40.96 -13.45 17.17
N ALA A 35 40.58 -14.72 17.02
CA ALA A 35 41.49 -15.84 17.25
C ALA A 35 42.70 -15.81 16.30
N ILE A 36 42.49 -15.38 15.04
CA ILE A 36 43.59 -15.15 14.09
C ILE A 36 44.49 -14.00 14.57
N ALA A 37 43.91 -12.88 15.02
CA ALA A 37 44.69 -11.74 15.54
C ALA A 37 45.60 -12.14 16.72
N ASP A 38 45.09 -12.98 17.62
CA ASP A 38 45.84 -13.50 18.76
C ASP A 38 46.99 -14.42 18.30
N ALA A 39 46.72 -15.31 17.33
CA ALA A 39 47.74 -16.18 16.76
C ALA A 39 48.86 -15.40 16.04
N ILE A 40 48.51 -14.35 15.31
CA ILE A 40 49.48 -13.45 14.65
C ILE A 40 50.34 -12.71 15.68
N THR A 41 49.76 -12.33 16.82
CA THR A 41 50.51 -11.72 17.94
C THR A 41 51.56 -12.69 18.50
N VAL A 42 51.24 -13.98 18.62
CA VAL A 42 52.21 -15.01 19.03
C VAL A 42 53.32 -15.18 17.98
N ILE A 43 52.99 -15.14 16.68
CA ILE A 43 53.99 -15.23 15.60
C ILE A 43 54.96 -14.04 15.64
N ASP A 44 54.45 -12.82 15.85
CA ASP A 44 55.28 -11.63 16.01
C ASP A 44 56.22 -11.73 17.22
N GLN A 45 55.72 -12.26 18.34
CA GLN A 45 56.55 -12.55 19.52
C GLN A 45 57.65 -13.58 19.24
N ILE A 46 57.35 -14.65 18.49
CA ILE A 46 58.34 -15.66 18.09
C ILE A 46 59.39 -15.04 17.17
N ALA A 47 58.97 -14.22 16.21
CA ALA A 47 59.88 -13.50 15.31
C ALA A 47 60.81 -12.57 16.10
N PHE A 48 60.28 -11.82 17.07
CA PHE A 48 61.07 -10.96 17.95
C PHE A 48 62.09 -11.76 18.78
N GLN A 49 61.67 -12.85 19.43
CA GLN A 49 62.57 -13.71 20.20
C GLN A 49 63.68 -14.32 19.31
N THR A 50 63.33 -14.76 18.11
CA THR A 50 64.29 -15.30 17.12
C THR A 50 65.30 -14.25 16.69
N ASN A 51 64.85 -13.01 16.50
CA ASN A 51 65.72 -11.87 16.20
C ASN A 51 66.72 -11.62 17.35
N ILE A 52 66.29 -11.66 18.62
CA ILE A 52 67.19 -11.53 19.78
C ILE A 52 68.18 -12.70 19.88
N LEU A 53 67.71 -13.94 19.68
CA LEU A 53 68.57 -15.14 19.66
C LEU A 53 69.65 -15.05 18.57
N SER A 54 69.28 -14.60 17.37
CA SER A 54 70.22 -14.42 16.25
C SER A 54 71.27 -13.35 16.54
N LEU A 55 70.89 -12.27 17.23
CA LEU A 55 71.80 -11.22 17.66
C LEU A 55 72.82 -11.76 18.66
N ASN A 56 72.37 -12.51 19.67
CA ASN A 56 73.26 -13.13 20.65
C ASN A 56 74.24 -14.12 19.98
N ALA A 57 73.76 -14.91 19.01
CA ALA A 57 74.61 -15.81 18.23
C ALA A 57 75.64 -15.05 17.38
N ALA A 58 75.29 -13.90 16.81
CA ALA A 58 76.22 -13.04 16.07
C ALA A 58 77.32 -12.47 16.98
N VAL A 59 76.97 -12.10 18.22
CA VAL A 59 77.93 -11.64 19.24
C VAL A 59 78.90 -12.75 19.61
N GLU A 60 78.41 -13.95 19.92
CA GLU A 60 79.25 -15.10 20.28
C GLU A 60 80.16 -15.53 19.13
N ALA A 61 79.65 -15.47 17.89
CA ALA A 61 80.44 -15.73 16.70
C ALA A 61 81.58 -14.71 16.52
N ALA A 62 81.36 -13.44 16.87
CA ALA A 62 82.40 -12.42 16.87
C ALA A 62 83.45 -12.68 17.97
N THR A 63 83.02 -13.16 19.14
CA THR A 63 83.90 -13.54 20.26
C THR A 63 84.81 -14.73 19.90
N ALA A 64 84.32 -15.68 19.10
CA ALA A 64 85.09 -16.82 18.59
C ALA A 64 86.09 -16.48 17.45
N GLY A 65 86.11 -15.23 16.96
CA GLY A 65 87.08 -14.76 15.96
C GLY A 65 86.99 -15.50 14.62
N GLU A 66 88.14 -15.99 14.12
CA GLU A 66 88.22 -16.71 12.82
C GLU A 66 87.36 -17.99 12.79
N ALA A 67 87.25 -18.71 13.91
CA ALA A 67 86.47 -19.94 14.01
C ALA A 67 84.94 -19.70 13.94
N GLY A 68 84.50 -18.47 14.27
CA GLY A 68 83.09 -18.08 14.30
C GLY A 68 82.54 -17.54 12.97
N LYS A 69 83.38 -17.34 11.94
CA LYS A 69 82.96 -16.71 10.67
C LYS A 69 81.75 -17.38 10.00
N GLY A 70 81.70 -18.72 9.99
CA GLY A 70 80.57 -19.46 9.43
C GLY A 70 79.28 -19.28 10.25
N PHE A 71 79.40 -19.28 11.58
CA PHE A 71 78.27 -19.05 12.50
C PHE A 71 77.72 -17.62 12.39
N ALA A 72 78.59 -16.62 12.17
CA ALA A 72 78.17 -15.23 11.99
C ALA A 72 77.27 -15.05 10.76
N VAL A 73 77.56 -15.74 9.65
CA VAL A 73 76.72 -15.70 8.44
C VAL A 73 75.35 -16.32 8.70
N VAL A 74 75.31 -17.48 9.37
CA VAL A 74 74.04 -18.14 9.73
C VAL A 74 73.22 -17.25 10.68
N ALA A 75 73.86 -16.64 11.68
CA ALA A 75 73.19 -15.72 12.60
C ALA A 75 72.57 -14.52 11.88
N GLN A 76 73.27 -13.93 10.90
CA GLN A 76 72.73 -12.84 10.10
C GLN A 76 71.55 -13.27 9.21
N GLU A 77 71.60 -14.47 8.64
CA GLU A 77 70.49 -15.00 7.82
C GLU A 77 69.25 -15.29 8.67
N VAL A 78 69.41 -15.88 9.85
CA VAL A 78 68.32 -16.10 10.82
C VAL A 78 67.71 -14.76 11.24
N ARG A 79 68.54 -13.73 11.45
CA ARG A 79 68.08 -12.38 11.78
C ARG A 79 67.23 -11.77 10.67
N ASN A 80 67.69 -11.88 9.43
CA ASN A 80 66.95 -11.39 8.26
C ASN A 80 65.61 -12.12 8.11
N LEU A 81 65.58 -13.45 8.32
CA LEU A 81 64.36 -14.24 8.28
C LEU A 81 63.38 -13.81 9.38
N ALA A 82 63.86 -13.60 10.60
CA ALA A 82 63.05 -13.12 11.72
C ALA A 82 62.44 -11.73 11.44
N SER A 83 63.22 -10.80 10.87
CA SER A 83 62.72 -9.48 10.48
C SER A 83 61.62 -9.57 9.42
N ARG A 84 61.79 -10.45 8.42
CA ARG A 84 60.78 -10.70 7.39
C ARG A 84 59.51 -11.32 7.96
N SER A 85 59.63 -12.23 8.93
CA SER A 85 58.49 -12.81 9.62
C SER A 85 57.71 -11.78 10.43
N ALA A 86 58.39 -10.85 11.10
CA ALA A 86 57.74 -9.76 11.85
C ALA A 86 56.99 -8.79 10.92
N GLU A 87 57.60 -8.44 9.78
CA GLU A 87 56.95 -7.60 8.77
C GLU A 87 55.70 -8.26 8.19
N ALA A 88 55.78 -9.54 7.81
CA ALA A 88 54.62 -10.31 7.34
C ALA A 88 53.53 -10.44 8.40
N ALA A 89 53.90 -10.67 9.67
CA ALA A 89 52.95 -10.72 10.77
C ALA A 89 52.20 -9.38 10.93
N LYS A 90 52.90 -8.26 10.79
CA LYS A 90 52.29 -6.92 10.81
C LYS A 90 51.32 -6.71 9.66
N GLU A 91 51.69 -7.05 8.43
CA GLU A 91 50.80 -6.93 7.27
C GLU A 91 49.51 -7.77 7.43
N ILE A 92 49.64 -9.01 7.94
CA ILE A 92 48.48 -9.87 8.20
C ILE A 92 47.62 -9.26 9.31
N LYS A 93 48.22 -8.71 10.36
CA LYS A 93 47.49 -8.04 11.44
C LYS A 93 46.63 -6.88 10.92
N ASP A 94 47.20 -6.04 10.05
CA ASP A 94 46.47 -4.91 9.45
C ASP A 94 45.29 -5.40 8.58
N LEU A 95 45.46 -6.50 7.82
CA LEU A 95 44.38 -7.11 7.04
C LEU A 95 43.27 -7.69 7.93
N VAL A 96 43.64 -8.34 9.03
CA VAL A 96 42.70 -8.92 10.01
C VAL A 96 41.92 -7.81 10.70
N GLU A 97 42.56 -6.71 11.10
CA GLU A 97 41.89 -5.55 11.70
C GLU A 97 40.89 -4.92 10.71
N ALA A 98 41.28 -4.76 9.46
CA ALA A 98 40.38 -4.28 8.41
C ALA A 98 39.18 -5.24 8.18
N ALA A 99 39.40 -6.55 8.25
CA ALA A 99 38.34 -7.54 8.17
C ALA A 99 37.37 -7.43 9.35
N THR A 100 37.88 -7.29 10.59
CA THR A 100 37.07 -7.06 11.80
C THR A 100 36.18 -5.83 11.66
N VAL A 101 36.71 -4.71 11.17
CA VAL A 101 35.92 -3.50 10.94
C VAL A 101 34.79 -3.76 9.94
N LYS A 102 35.06 -4.42 8.81
CA LYS A 102 34.05 -4.74 7.79
C LYS A 102 32.97 -5.69 8.31
N THR A 103 33.35 -6.72 9.06
CA THR A 103 32.39 -7.66 9.67
C THR A 103 31.47 -6.96 10.67
N ASN A 104 32.01 -6.05 11.49
CA ASN A 104 31.19 -5.24 12.41
C ASN A 104 30.20 -4.33 11.67
N LEU A 105 30.61 -3.70 10.56
CA LEU A 105 29.69 -2.93 9.71
C LEU A 105 28.61 -3.82 9.07
N GLY A 106 28.98 -5.03 8.66
CA GLY A 106 28.05 -6.05 8.17
C GLY A 106 27.00 -6.43 9.23
N LYS A 107 27.45 -6.68 10.47
CA LYS A 107 26.57 -6.95 11.61
C LYS A 107 25.58 -5.80 11.86
N GLN A 108 26.07 -4.56 11.96
CA GLN A 108 25.21 -3.39 12.16
C GLN A 108 24.18 -3.22 11.03
N SER A 109 24.55 -3.57 9.80
CA SER A 109 23.63 -3.51 8.65
C SER A 109 22.54 -4.58 8.78
N ALA A 110 22.90 -5.80 9.18
CA ALA A 110 21.95 -6.87 9.43
C ALA A 110 21.02 -6.57 10.63
N ASP A 111 21.53 -5.96 11.70
CA ASP A 111 20.70 -5.49 12.84
C ASP A 111 19.65 -4.48 12.38
N LYS A 112 20.04 -3.51 11.53
CA LYS A 112 19.10 -2.55 10.92
C LYS A 112 18.08 -3.24 10.00
N MET A 113 18.47 -4.30 9.29
CA MET A 113 17.51 -5.09 8.51
C MET A 113 16.46 -5.76 9.41
N ILE A 114 16.87 -6.30 10.56
CA ILE A 114 15.93 -6.89 11.54
C ILE A 114 14.93 -5.84 12.02
N GLU A 115 15.38 -4.65 12.38
CA GLU A 115 14.50 -3.53 12.74
C GLU A 115 13.54 -3.16 11.59
N GLY A 116 14.06 -3.05 10.37
CA GLY A 116 13.27 -2.78 9.17
C GLY A 116 12.18 -3.82 8.93
N TYR A 117 12.49 -5.12 9.08
CA TYR A 117 11.50 -6.19 8.96
C TYR A 117 10.44 -6.13 10.07
N ASN A 118 10.79 -5.75 11.30
CA ASN A 118 9.82 -5.56 12.38
C ASN A 118 8.82 -4.43 12.09
N ILE A 119 9.32 -3.30 11.59
CA ILE A 119 8.49 -2.16 11.16
C ILE A 119 7.58 -2.60 10.01
N LEU A 120 8.12 -3.30 9.02
CA LEU A 120 7.39 -3.76 7.85
C LEU A 120 6.31 -4.79 8.22
N ASN A 121 6.57 -5.68 9.19
CA ASN A 121 5.58 -6.59 9.77
C ASN A 121 4.45 -5.84 10.50
N THR A 122 4.76 -4.71 11.14
CA THR A 122 3.74 -3.86 11.78
C THR A 122 2.87 -3.16 10.74
N ASN A 123 3.48 -2.63 9.68
CA ASN A 123 2.76 -1.97 8.60
C ASN A 123 1.85 -2.93 7.85
N ILE A 124 2.31 -4.14 7.52
CA ILE A 124 1.47 -5.11 6.82
C ILE A 124 0.25 -5.51 7.66
N LYS A 125 0.39 -5.66 8.98
CA LYS A 125 -0.75 -5.93 9.87
C LYS A 125 -1.80 -4.82 9.78
N LYS A 126 -1.40 -3.55 9.85
CA LYS A 126 -2.31 -2.40 9.69
C LYS A 126 -2.99 -2.39 8.32
N THR A 127 -2.24 -2.73 7.26
CA THR A 127 -2.80 -2.85 5.91
C THR A 127 -3.84 -3.98 5.84
N THR A 128 -3.56 -5.14 6.44
CA THR A 128 -4.53 -6.25 6.52
C THR A 128 -5.79 -5.85 7.27
N GLU A 129 -5.66 -5.15 8.40
CA GLU A 129 -6.80 -4.61 9.16
C GLU A 129 -7.63 -3.66 8.29
N THR A 130 -6.98 -2.72 7.60
CA THR A 130 -7.67 -1.77 6.70
C THR A 130 -8.41 -2.50 5.57
N ILE A 131 -7.83 -3.55 4.99
CA ILE A 131 -8.48 -4.35 3.94
C ILE A 131 -9.72 -5.07 4.51
N ASN A 132 -9.65 -5.57 5.75
CA ASN A 132 -10.82 -6.18 6.40
C ASN A 132 -11.92 -5.14 6.64
N ASP A 133 -11.57 -3.93 7.09
CA ASP A 133 -12.53 -2.84 7.29
C ASP A 133 -13.19 -2.41 5.97
N ILE A 134 -12.43 -2.36 4.88
CA ILE A 134 -12.95 -2.10 3.53
C ILE A 134 -13.91 -3.21 3.10
N ALA A 135 -13.57 -4.48 3.36
CA ALA A 135 -14.42 -5.62 3.02
C ALA A 135 -15.75 -5.58 3.78
N LEU A 136 -15.71 -5.26 5.08
CA LEU A 136 -16.91 -5.06 5.91
C LEU A 136 -17.75 -3.88 5.41
N SER A 137 -17.13 -2.72 5.18
CA SER A 137 -17.80 -1.53 4.66
C SER A 137 -18.42 -1.77 3.29
N SER A 138 -17.74 -2.52 2.43
CA SER A 138 -18.25 -2.91 1.10
C SER A 138 -19.46 -3.82 1.23
N LYS A 139 -19.48 -4.71 2.24
CA LYS A 139 -20.64 -5.56 2.50
C LYS A 139 -21.83 -4.76 3.01
N GLU A 140 -21.62 -3.80 3.90
CA GLU A 140 -22.67 -2.88 4.35
C GLU A 140 -23.21 -2.01 3.21
N GLN A 141 -22.33 -1.46 2.37
CA GLN A 141 -22.72 -0.72 1.18
C GLN A 141 -23.53 -1.57 0.20
N GLN A 142 -23.15 -2.83 -0.01
CA GLN A 142 -23.94 -3.76 -0.82
C GLN A 142 -25.37 -3.87 -0.29
N THR A 143 -25.53 -4.12 1.01
CA THR A 143 -26.86 -4.20 1.64
C THR A 143 -27.63 -2.88 1.56
N GLY A 144 -26.96 -1.74 1.73
CA GLY A 144 -27.58 -0.43 1.54
C GLY A 144 -28.09 -0.19 0.11
N ILE A 145 -27.33 -0.64 -0.90
CA ILE A 145 -27.74 -0.57 -2.31
C ILE A 145 -28.95 -1.47 -2.58
N GLU A 146 -29.00 -2.67 -1.99
CA GLU A 146 -30.17 -3.56 -2.08
C GLU A 146 -31.43 -2.88 -1.52
N GLN A 147 -31.33 -2.24 -0.36
CA GLN A 147 -32.45 -1.47 0.24
C GLN A 147 -32.87 -0.27 -0.62
N ILE A 148 -31.92 0.46 -1.22
CA ILE A 148 -32.22 1.56 -2.14
C ILE A 148 -32.96 1.03 -3.37
N ASN A 149 -32.55 -0.13 -3.90
CA ASN A 149 -33.20 -0.75 -5.06
C ASN A 149 -34.66 -1.11 -4.75
N ASP A 150 -34.91 -1.68 -3.57
CA ASP A 150 -36.27 -1.97 -3.10
C ASP A 150 -37.11 -0.70 -2.96
N ALA A 151 -36.55 0.37 -2.40
CA ALA A 151 -37.24 1.65 -2.25
C ALA A 151 -37.58 2.29 -3.61
N ILE A 152 -36.66 2.24 -4.59
CA ILE A 152 -36.90 2.71 -5.96
C ILE A 152 -38.03 1.91 -6.61
N THR A 153 -38.05 0.58 -6.43
CA THR A 153 -39.11 -0.28 -6.96
C THR A 153 -40.48 0.10 -6.38
N ARG A 154 -40.56 0.39 -5.08
CA ARG A 154 -41.79 0.86 -4.44
C ARG A 154 -42.23 2.25 -4.92
N LEU A 155 -41.28 3.17 -5.10
CA LEU A 155 -41.56 4.50 -5.66
C LEU A 155 -42.08 4.42 -7.09
N ASP A 156 -41.51 3.53 -7.92
CA ASP A 156 -42.00 3.31 -9.27
C ASP A 156 -43.45 2.78 -9.24
N GLN A 157 -43.75 1.81 -8.37
CA GLN A 157 -45.10 1.30 -8.21
C GLN A 157 -46.10 2.38 -7.76
N GLY A 158 -45.75 3.19 -6.76
CA GLY A 158 -46.60 4.32 -6.32
C GLY A 158 -46.76 5.39 -7.41
N THR A 159 -45.74 5.61 -8.24
CA THR A 159 -45.84 6.52 -9.39
C THR A 159 -46.82 5.98 -10.43
N GLN A 160 -46.81 4.68 -10.70
CA GLN A 160 -47.76 4.03 -11.61
C GLN A 160 -49.20 4.10 -11.06
N GLU A 161 -49.38 3.88 -9.75
CA GLU A 161 -50.68 4.02 -9.09
C GLU A 161 -51.21 5.46 -9.17
N ASN A 162 -50.37 6.46 -8.88
CA ASN A 162 -50.74 7.86 -9.02
C ASN A 162 -51.17 8.21 -10.45
N ALA A 163 -50.48 7.67 -11.46
CA ALA A 163 -50.85 7.85 -12.85
C ALA A 163 -52.20 7.19 -13.17
N ALA A 164 -52.47 6.00 -12.64
CA ALA A 164 -53.76 5.31 -12.80
C ALA A 164 -54.91 6.09 -12.14
N VAL A 165 -54.73 6.54 -10.89
CA VAL A 165 -55.72 7.34 -10.16
C VAL A 165 -55.99 8.67 -10.85
N ALA A 166 -54.95 9.34 -11.37
CA ALA A 166 -55.13 10.57 -12.14
C ALA A 166 -55.94 10.34 -13.42
N SER A 167 -55.70 9.22 -14.12
CA SER A 167 -56.49 8.83 -15.29
C SER A 167 -57.95 8.53 -14.93
N GLU A 168 -58.19 7.81 -13.85
CA GLU A 168 -59.55 7.51 -13.37
C GLU A 168 -60.28 8.79 -12.94
N THR A 169 -59.58 9.70 -12.25
CA THR A 169 -60.12 11.00 -11.84
C THR A 169 -60.51 11.85 -13.05
N ALA A 170 -59.71 11.83 -14.13
CA ALA A 170 -60.04 12.51 -15.37
C ALA A 170 -61.34 11.96 -16.00
N LEU A 171 -61.53 10.63 -16.01
CA LEU A 171 -62.76 10.00 -16.48
C LEU A 171 -63.98 10.36 -15.62
N ILE A 172 -63.81 10.39 -14.29
CA ILE A 172 -64.87 10.80 -13.35
C ILE A 172 -65.24 12.27 -13.59
N ALA A 173 -64.26 13.15 -13.78
CA ALA A 173 -64.49 14.56 -14.07
C ALA A 173 -65.24 14.76 -15.40
N GLU A 174 -64.87 14.00 -16.44
CA GLU A 174 -65.58 14.00 -17.72
C GLU A 174 -67.03 13.53 -17.57
N SER A 175 -67.24 12.39 -16.92
CA SER A 175 -68.58 11.85 -16.65
C SER A 175 -69.45 12.82 -15.84
N THR A 176 -68.88 13.44 -14.81
CA THR A 176 -69.56 14.44 -13.99
C THR A 176 -69.93 15.69 -14.80
N SER A 177 -69.04 16.14 -15.70
CA SER A 177 -69.31 17.24 -16.62
C SER A 177 -70.46 16.93 -17.57
N LEU A 178 -70.51 15.70 -18.12
CA LEU A 178 -71.61 15.23 -18.98
C LEU A 178 -72.93 15.18 -18.20
N MET A 179 -72.95 14.64 -16.98
CA MET A 179 -74.14 14.62 -16.13
C MET A 179 -74.64 16.04 -15.80
N ALA A 180 -73.74 16.95 -15.44
CA ALA A 180 -74.10 18.34 -15.14
C ALA A 180 -74.72 19.04 -16.35
N LYS A 181 -74.15 18.86 -17.56
CA LYS A 181 -74.76 19.36 -18.81
C LYS A 181 -76.15 18.77 -19.04
N GLY A 182 -76.30 17.45 -18.87
CA GLY A 182 -77.60 16.78 -19.00
C GLY A 182 -78.67 17.32 -18.04
N ILE A 183 -78.31 17.60 -16.78
CA ILE A 183 -79.23 18.21 -15.80
C ILE A 183 -79.62 19.63 -16.23
N VAL A 184 -78.68 20.44 -16.70
CA VAL A 184 -78.96 21.79 -17.21
C VAL A 184 -79.90 21.72 -18.41
N ASP A 185 -79.66 20.80 -19.34
CA ASP A 185 -80.51 20.60 -20.52
C ASP A 185 -81.93 20.19 -20.11
N GLN A 186 -82.07 19.25 -19.17
CA GLN A 186 -83.38 18.83 -18.63
C GLN A 186 -84.11 19.96 -17.89
N ALA A 187 -83.41 20.77 -17.10
CA ALA A 187 -83.98 21.93 -16.42
C ALA A 187 -84.45 23.01 -17.42
N ASN A 188 -83.73 23.16 -18.53
CA ASN A 188 -84.12 24.07 -19.62
C ASN A 188 -85.33 23.56 -20.42
N GLU A 189 -85.53 22.25 -20.54
CA GLU A 189 -86.71 21.67 -21.19
C GLU A 189 -87.96 21.72 -20.30
N ALA A 190 -87.80 21.52 -18.99
CA ALA A 190 -88.92 21.55 -18.04
C ALA A 190 -89.60 22.94 -18.00
N ASP A 191 -90.94 22.95 -18.02
CA ASP A 191 -91.73 24.19 -17.95
C ASP A 191 -92.21 24.41 -16.52
N PHE A 192 -91.76 25.50 -15.89
CA PHE A 192 -92.04 25.81 -14.49
C PHE A 192 -92.35 27.30 -14.29
N ILE A 193 -93.15 27.57 -13.26
CA ILE A 193 -93.66 28.91 -12.94
C ILE A 193 -92.48 29.79 -12.49
N GLY A 194 -92.21 30.89 -13.21
CA GLY A 194 -91.10 31.83 -12.93
C GLY A 194 -89.87 31.69 -13.83
N LYS A 195 -89.86 30.77 -14.79
CA LYS A 195 -88.74 30.53 -15.72
C LYS A 195 -88.31 31.76 -16.54
N GLY A 196 -89.26 32.61 -16.94
CA GLY A 196 -88.99 33.83 -17.71
C GLY A 196 -88.55 35.06 -16.88
N SER A 197 -88.56 34.97 -15.56
CA SER A 197 -88.18 36.07 -14.65
C SER A 197 -86.77 35.93 -14.04
N VAL A 198 -86.01 34.91 -14.47
CA VAL A 198 -84.64 34.68 -13.99
C VAL A 198 -83.66 35.46 -14.85
N GLU A 199 -83.06 36.52 -14.30
CA GLU A 199 -81.89 37.15 -14.90
C GLU A 199 -80.67 36.26 -14.72
N VAL A 200 -80.21 35.62 -15.81
CA VAL A 200 -78.96 34.86 -15.79
C VAL A 200 -77.81 35.86 -15.76
N HIS A 201 -77.15 35.99 -14.60
CA HIS A 201 -75.82 36.59 -14.55
C HIS A 201 -74.85 35.63 -15.25
N THR A 202 -74.67 35.82 -16.55
CA THR A 202 -73.60 35.18 -17.32
C THR A 202 -72.28 35.88 -16.97
N GLU A 203 -71.72 35.60 -15.80
CA GLU A 203 -70.27 35.68 -15.68
C GLU A 203 -69.73 34.47 -16.44
N THR A 204 -69.49 34.67 -17.73
CA THR A 204 -68.76 33.73 -18.56
C THR A 204 -67.40 33.52 -17.90
N PRO A 205 -67.07 32.32 -17.37
CA PRO A 205 -65.69 32.04 -17.04
C PRO A 205 -64.96 32.14 -18.37
N ALA A 206 -64.00 33.06 -18.48
CA ALA A 206 -63.12 33.15 -19.64
C ALA A 206 -62.63 31.74 -20.01
N PRO A 207 -62.52 31.41 -21.31
CA PRO A 207 -62.02 30.10 -21.69
C PRO A 207 -60.62 29.96 -21.12
N LYS A 208 -60.47 29.25 -20.00
CA LYS A 208 -59.16 28.78 -19.58
C LYS A 208 -58.71 27.89 -20.71
N LYS A 209 -57.68 28.33 -21.43
CA LYS A 209 -56.96 27.53 -22.41
C LYS A 209 -56.95 26.10 -21.89
N VAL A 210 -57.59 25.19 -22.61
CA VAL A 210 -57.27 23.78 -22.50
C VAL A 210 -55.78 23.75 -22.78
N ILE A 211 -54.98 23.56 -21.73
CA ILE A 211 -53.61 23.13 -21.92
C ILE A 211 -53.83 21.75 -22.52
N GLU A 212 -53.74 21.66 -23.85
CA GLU A 212 -53.35 20.42 -24.51
C GLU A 212 -51.94 20.11 -24.00
N GLU A 213 -51.85 19.68 -22.75
CA GLU A 213 -50.71 18.91 -22.30
C GLU A 213 -50.99 17.55 -22.92
N SER A 214 -50.55 17.44 -24.17
CA SER A 214 -50.31 16.17 -24.82
C SER A 214 -49.77 15.22 -23.77
N LEU A 215 -50.51 14.14 -23.50
CA LEU A 215 -49.97 13.01 -22.76
C LEU A 215 -48.57 12.78 -23.31
N PRO A 216 -47.50 12.79 -22.50
CA PRO A 216 -46.21 12.38 -22.99
C PRO A 216 -46.41 10.95 -23.46
N THR A 217 -46.49 10.75 -24.77
CA THR A 217 -46.36 9.45 -25.39
C THR A 217 -44.97 8.99 -25.01
N ARG A 218 -44.89 8.21 -23.93
CA ARG A 218 -43.65 7.60 -23.50
C ARG A 218 -43.26 6.66 -24.63
N LYS A 219 -42.37 7.12 -25.51
CA LYS A 219 -41.62 6.26 -26.41
C LYS A 219 -41.13 5.10 -25.57
N SER A 220 -41.46 3.89 -25.99
CA SER A 220 -41.03 2.63 -25.39
C SER A 220 -39.55 2.76 -24.99
N PRO A 221 -39.17 2.39 -23.76
CA PRO A 221 -37.78 2.53 -23.34
C PRO A 221 -36.91 1.74 -24.31
N LYS A 222 -36.00 2.42 -25.00
CA LYS A 222 -34.95 1.74 -25.76
C LYS A 222 -34.20 0.85 -24.76
N PRO A 223 -33.86 -0.40 -25.13
CA PRO A 223 -33.09 -1.27 -24.25
C PRO A 223 -31.82 -0.52 -23.85
N TYR A 224 -31.59 -0.44 -22.55
CA TYR A 224 -30.40 0.17 -21.97
C TYR A 224 -29.18 -0.58 -22.50
N ARG A 225 -28.54 -0.02 -23.54
CA ARG A 225 -27.24 -0.49 -23.99
C ARG A 225 -26.23 0.11 -23.04
N ALA A 226 -25.69 -0.72 -22.14
CA ALA A 226 -24.60 -0.33 -21.27
C ALA A 226 -23.52 0.40 -22.10
N LYS A 227 -23.27 1.67 -21.77
CA LYS A 227 -22.10 2.36 -22.30
C LYS A 227 -20.90 1.58 -21.79
N LYS A 228 -20.12 1.02 -22.73
CA LYS A 228 -18.80 0.47 -22.46
C LYS A 228 -18.05 1.56 -21.71
N ALA A 229 -17.60 1.26 -20.49
CA ALA A 229 -16.79 2.18 -19.71
C ALA A 229 -15.60 2.59 -20.56
N GLU A 230 -15.57 3.84 -21.00
CA GLU A 230 -14.33 4.44 -21.47
C GLU A 230 -13.44 4.53 -20.23
N THR A 231 -12.41 3.71 -20.21
CA THR A 231 -11.27 3.88 -19.32
C THR A 231 -10.75 5.29 -19.54
N ARG A 232 -11.09 6.20 -18.62
CA ARG A 232 -10.34 7.44 -18.46
C ARG A 232 -8.93 7.02 -18.07
N ILE A 233 -8.04 7.00 -19.05
CA ILE A 233 -6.61 7.01 -18.80
C ILE A 233 -6.35 8.33 -18.06
N ILE A 234 -6.03 8.22 -16.78
CA ILE A 234 -5.47 9.32 -16.00
C ILE A 234 -4.14 9.64 -16.68
N LYS A 235 -4.08 10.76 -17.40
CA LYS A 235 -2.79 11.31 -17.81
C LYS A 235 -2.12 11.81 -16.53
N GLU A 236 -0.92 11.32 -16.26
CA GLU A 236 0.00 11.96 -15.31
C GLU A 236 0.11 13.44 -15.68
N GLU A 237 -0.44 14.31 -14.82
CA GLU A 237 0.13 15.64 -14.67
C GLU A 237 1.49 15.43 -14.01
N LYS A 238 2.56 15.83 -14.72
CA LYS A 238 3.85 16.07 -14.09
C LYS A 238 3.62 17.12 -13.00
N SER A 239 3.57 16.66 -11.75
CA SER A 239 3.72 17.53 -10.60
C SER A 239 5.21 17.76 -10.39
N ASP A 240 5.56 19.02 -10.17
CA ASP A 240 6.91 19.49 -9.90
C ASP A 240 7.50 18.71 -8.72
N ALA A 241 8.56 17.95 -8.99
CA ALA A 241 9.26 17.10 -8.04
C ALA A 241 10.38 17.84 -7.28
N ASP A 242 10.33 19.17 -7.19
CA ASP A 242 11.44 19.99 -6.66
C ASP A 242 11.10 20.79 -5.39
N GLU A 243 9.94 20.59 -4.74
CA GLU A 243 9.56 21.35 -3.53
C GLU A 243 9.69 20.60 -2.19
N TRP A 244 10.17 19.35 -2.18
CA TRP A 244 10.30 18.55 -0.95
C TRP A 244 11.72 18.35 -0.41
N GLU A 245 12.73 19.04 -0.94
CA GLU A 245 14.12 18.95 -0.41
C GLU A 245 14.49 19.96 0.68
N SER A 246 13.53 20.72 1.23
CA SER A 246 13.85 21.60 2.36
C SER A 246 12.76 21.66 3.42
N PHE A 247 12.57 20.58 4.18
CA PHE A 247 12.10 20.64 5.57
C PHE A 247 12.56 19.42 6.37
#